data_AF-A0A935LE21-F1
#
_entry.id   AF-A0A935LE21-F1
#
_cell.length_a   1.000
_cell.length_b   1.000
_cell.length_c   1.000
_cell.angle_alpha   90.00
_cell.angle_beta   90.00
_cell.angle_gamma   90.00
#
_symmetry.space_group_name_H-M   'P 1'
#
loop_
_entity.id
_entity.type
_entity.pdbx_description
1 polymer ?
#
loop_
_entity_poly.entity_id
_entity_poly.type
_entity_poly.pdbx_seq_one_letter_code
_entity_poly.pdbx_strand_id
1 'polypeptide(L)'
;MTNPTHSNRATTAAGLALALGAALTLAATPMAAQAADTEKCFGVALKGKNDCKAGAGTTCAGTSKTDYQGNAWSMVPKGTCEKTVSKTSPTGFGQAKEFKEVKV
;
A
#
# COMPACT_ATOMS: atom_id res chain seq x y z
N MET A 1 -62.28 -7.36 23.21
CA MET A 1 -62.70 -6.37 24.22
C MET A 1 -61.45 -5.59 24.61
N THR A 2 -61.36 -4.33 24.21
CA THR A 2 -60.22 -3.44 24.48
C THR A 2 -60.55 -2.45 25.60
N ASN A 3 -59.47 -1.95 26.23
CA ASN A 3 -59.30 -0.65 26.91
C ASN A 3 -59.35 -0.65 28.47
N PRO A 4 -58.76 0.37 29.15
CA PRO A 4 -57.34 0.47 29.51
C PRO A 4 -57.14 0.96 30.98
N THR A 5 -55.91 1.19 31.43
CA THR A 5 -55.56 2.37 32.27
C THR A 5 -54.05 2.59 32.34
N HIS A 6 -53.68 3.86 32.47
CA HIS A 6 -52.38 4.46 32.19
C HIS A 6 -51.58 4.72 33.49
N SER A 7 -50.25 4.79 33.32
CA SER A 7 -49.31 5.61 34.10
C SER A 7 -48.80 5.10 35.47
N ASN A 8 -47.50 4.79 35.53
CA ASN A 8 -46.55 5.74 36.10
C ASN A 8 -45.10 5.43 35.72
N ARG A 9 -44.39 6.48 35.32
CA ARG A 9 -42.95 6.51 35.04
C ARG A 9 -42.16 6.31 36.33
N ALA A 10 -41.14 5.47 36.30
CA ALA A 10 -39.90 5.68 37.06
C ALA A 10 -38.82 4.73 36.53
N THR A 11 -38.09 5.20 35.53
CA THR A 11 -36.73 4.75 35.22
C THR A 11 -35.89 4.70 36.49
N THR A 12 -35.42 3.53 36.90
CA THR A 12 -34.30 3.42 37.85
C THR A 12 -33.31 2.35 37.39
N ALA A 13 -32.21 2.87 36.83
CA ALA A 13 -30.85 2.38 36.95
C ALA A 13 -30.58 0.92 36.55
N ALA A 14 -30.31 0.74 35.25
CA ALA A 14 -29.29 -0.18 34.79
C ALA A 14 -28.00 0.06 35.60
N GLY A 15 -27.53 -0.96 36.31
CA GLY A 15 -26.36 -0.85 37.18
C GLY A 15 -25.63 -2.18 37.27
N LEU A 16 -24.97 -2.56 36.17
CA LEU A 16 -23.87 -3.53 36.21
C LEU A 16 -22.72 -2.96 35.37
N ALA A 17 -21.83 -2.27 36.08
CA ALA A 17 -20.55 -1.81 35.58
C ALA A 17 -19.63 -3.01 35.33
N LEU A 18 -19.02 -3.06 34.15
CA LEU A 18 -17.81 -3.82 33.89
C LEU A 18 -16.84 -2.93 33.11
N ALA A 19 -16.02 -2.20 33.86
CA ALA A 19 -14.88 -1.49 33.31
C ALA A 19 -13.79 -2.51 32.97
N LEU A 20 -13.65 -2.86 31.69
CA LEU A 20 -12.44 -3.53 31.17
C LEU A 20 -11.57 -2.50 30.46
N GLY A 21 -10.88 -1.68 31.27
CA GLY A 21 -9.81 -0.81 30.80
C GLY A 21 -8.49 -1.58 30.77
N ALA A 22 -8.27 -2.43 29.77
CA ALA A 22 -6.93 -2.93 29.47
C ALA A 22 -6.25 -1.91 28.55
N ALA A 23 -5.57 -0.93 29.14
CA ALA A 23 -4.65 -0.08 28.40
C ALA A 23 -3.43 -0.92 28.02
N LEU A 24 -3.47 -1.57 26.85
CA LEU A 24 -2.25 -2.08 26.23
C LEU A 24 -1.42 -0.87 25.79
N THR A 25 -0.48 -0.47 26.64
CA THR A 25 0.65 0.34 26.20
C THR A 25 1.47 -0.53 25.25
N LEU A 26 1.12 -0.50 23.96
CA LEU A 26 2.11 -0.80 22.93
C LEU A 26 3.17 0.28 23.12
N ALA A 27 4.30 -0.10 23.71
CA ALA A 27 5.52 0.64 23.54
C ALA A 27 5.77 0.67 22.04
N ALA A 28 5.32 1.75 21.38
CA ALA A 28 5.81 2.12 20.09
C ALA A 28 7.28 2.45 20.31
N THR A 29 8.14 1.43 20.28
CA THR A 29 9.52 1.66 19.88
C THR A 29 9.40 2.46 18.60
N PRO A 30 9.98 3.66 18.50
CA PRO A 30 10.11 4.29 17.21
C PRO A 30 10.82 3.24 16.36
N MET A 31 10.08 2.63 15.43
CA MET A 31 10.71 1.96 14.31
C MET A 31 11.47 3.12 13.69
N ALA A 32 12.76 3.23 14.00
CA ALA A 32 13.61 4.16 13.32
C ALA A 32 13.29 3.90 11.85
N ALA A 33 12.75 4.90 11.17
CA ALA A 33 12.74 4.89 9.73
C ALA A 33 14.22 4.88 9.37
N GLN A 34 14.83 3.68 9.32
CA GLN A 34 15.96 3.42 8.47
C GLN A 34 15.51 4.02 7.17
N ALA A 35 16.11 5.15 6.77
CA ALA A 35 15.92 5.69 5.45
C ALA A 35 16.03 4.48 4.54
N ALA A 36 14.88 4.02 4.03
CA ALA A 36 14.83 2.71 3.42
C ALA A 36 15.78 2.86 2.25
N ASP A 37 16.90 2.15 2.30
CA ASP A 37 17.83 2.12 1.21
C ASP A 37 17.02 1.56 0.05
N THR A 38 16.60 2.44 -0.85
CA THR A 38 15.71 2.12 -1.97
C THR A 38 16.48 2.31 -3.26
N GLU A 39 16.15 1.50 -4.26
CA GLU A 39 16.75 1.57 -5.58
C GLU A 39 15.69 1.82 -6.65
N LYS A 40 16.13 2.47 -7.72
CA LYS A 40 15.35 2.66 -8.93
C LYS A 40 15.23 1.32 -9.65
N CYS A 41 14.01 0.84 -9.85
CA CYS A 41 13.80 -0.42 -10.56
C CYS A 41 12.86 -0.28 -11.74
N PHE A 42 13.36 -0.53 -12.94
CA PHE A 42 12.61 -0.44 -14.18
C PHE A 42 11.83 -1.72 -14.45
N GLY A 43 10.68 -1.58 -15.10
CA GLY A 43 9.85 -2.71 -15.50
C GLY A 43 9.04 -3.34 -14.38
N VAL A 44 8.99 -2.75 -13.18
CA VAL A 44 8.19 -3.29 -12.05
C VAL A 44 6.92 -2.50 -11.78
N ALA A 45 6.80 -1.31 -12.36
CA ALA A 45 5.63 -0.46 -12.20
C ALA A 45 4.43 -1.07 -12.94
N LEU A 46 3.27 -1.11 -12.27
CA LEU A 46 2.00 -1.37 -12.94
C LEU A 46 1.56 -0.15 -13.76
N LYS A 47 0.58 -0.35 -14.64
CA LYS A 47 -0.04 0.71 -15.43
C LYS A 47 -0.47 1.86 -14.52
N GLY A 48 -0.05 3.07 -14.85
CA GLY A 48 -0.36 4.28 -14.11
C GLY A 48 0.22 4.34 -12.68
N LYS A 49 1.23 3.52 -12.35
CA LYS A 49 1.80 3.41 -11.00
C LYS A 49 3.32 3.63 -10.93
N ASN A 50 3.93 4.18 -11.98
CA ASN A 50 5.35 4.52 -11.99
C ASN A 50 5.64 5.79 -11.19
N ASP A 51 6.89 5.92 -10.74
CA ASP A 51 7.41 7.11 -10.10
C ASP A 51 7.82 8.19 -11.13
N CYS A 52 8.06 9.42 -10.63
CA CYS A 52 8.42 10.58 -11.46
C CYS A 52 9.75 10.38 -12.21
N LYS A 53 9.87 10.96 -13.42
CA LYS A 53 11.06 10.82 -14.29
C LYS A 53 11.37 9.35 -14.60
N ALA A 54 10.35 8.63 -15.07
CA ALA A 54 10.37 7.19 -15.22
C ALA A 54 11.32 6.66 -16.32
N GLY A 55 11.79 7.56 -17.17
CA GLY A 55 12.57 7.29 -18.37
C GLY A 55 12.21 8.25 -19.49
N ALA A 56 12.75 8.02 -20.70
CA ALA A 56 12.42 8.86 -21.85
C ALA A 56 10.91 8.75 -22.17
N GLY A 57 10.18 9.88 -22.12
CA GLY A 57 8.74 9.93 -22.37
C GLY A 57 7.83 9.74 -21.15
N THR A 58 8.38 9.47 -19.96
CA THR A 58 7.62 9.33 -18.70
C THR A 58 8.02 10.44 -17.73
N THR A 59 7.45 11.63 -17.95
CA THR A 59 7.83 12.87 -17.26
C THR A 59 7.21 13.01 -15.87
N CYS A 60 6.07 12.37 -15.62
CA CYS A 60 5.33 12.42 -14.36
C CYS A 60 5.09 11.02 -13.78
N ALA A 61 4.82 10.96 -12.47
CA ALA A 61 4.30 9.74 -11.87
C ALA A 61 2.97 9.35 -12.54
N GLY A 62 2.72 8.06 -12.63
CA GLY A 62 1.47 7.51 -13.14
C GLY A 62 1.24 7.62 -14.66
N THR A 63 2.30 7.83 -15.45
CA THR A 63 2.22 7.88 -16.93
C THR A 63 2.45 6.54 -17.62
N SER A 64 2.81 5.48 -16.88
CA SER A 64 3.04 4.15 -17.44
C SER A 64 1.79 3.64 -18.15
N LYS A 65 1.93 3.25 -19.41
CA LYS A 65 0.80 2.89 -20.28
C LYS A 65 0.36 1.44 -20.11
N THR A 66 1.29 0.58 -19.72
CA THR A 66 1.13 -0.87 -19.58
C THR A 66 1.80 -1.34 -18.30
N ASP A 67 1.41 -2.51 -17.82
CA ASP A 67 2.12 -3.14 -16.72
C ASP A 67 3.54 -3.52 -17.16
N TYR A 68 4.50 -3.36 -16.24
CA TYR A 68 5.89 -3.73 -16.43
C TYR A 68 6.58 -3.00 -17.58
N GLN A 69 6.12 -1.79 -17.92
CA GLN A 69 6.73 -0.99 -18.99
C GLN A 69 8.25 -0.79 -18.75
N GLY A 70 9.07 -1.09 -19.76
CA GLY A 70 10.54 -1.15 -19.64
C GLY A 70 11.23 0.19 -19.42
N ASN A 71 10.57 1.30 -19.79
CA ASN A 71 10.98 2.67 -19.50
C ASN A 71 10.14 3.33 -18.39
N ALA A 72 9.52 2.53 -17.53
CA ALA A 72 8.84 2.96 -16.32
C ALA A 72 9.47 2.29 -15.10
N TRP A 73 9.73 3.06 -14.04
CA TRP A 73 10.32 2.54 -12.81
C TRP A 73 9.47 2.84 -11.58
N SER A 74 9.72 2.06 -10.53
CA SER A 74 9.27 2.36 -9.17
C SER A 74 10.41 2.19 -8.15
N MET A 75 10.36 2.91 -7.03
CA MET A 75 11.26 2.71 -5.89
C MET A 75 10.96 1.35 -5.25
N VAL A 76 11.98 0.51 -5.15
CA VAL A 76 11.91 -0.76 -4.43
C VAL A 76 12.97 -0.79 -3.34
N PRO A 77 12.85 -1.64 -2.31
CA PRO A 77 13.94 -1.86 -1.38
C PRO A 77 15.22 -2.26 -2.10
N LYS A 78 16.37 -1.76 -1.65
CA LYS A 78 17.66 -2.05 -2.27
C LYS A 78 17.95 -3.55 -2.30
N GLY A 79 18.48 -4.03 -3.43
CA GLY A 79 18.78 -5.43 -3.67
C GLY A 79 17.56 -6.32 -3.95
N THR A 80 16.38 -5.73 -4.21
CA THR A 80 15.16 -6.48 -4.59
C THR A 80 14.75 -6.28 -6.04
N CYS A 81 15.33 -5.32 -6.76
CA CYS A 81 14.92 -5.01 -8.13
C CYS A 81 15.00 -6.23 -9.05
N GLU A 82 16.17 -6.88 -9.08
CA GLU A 82 16.42 -8.08 -9.90
C GLU A 82 15.72 -9.34 -9.38
N LYS A 83 14.98 -9.24 -8.27
CA LYS A 83 14.14 -10.30 -7.70
C LYS A 83 12.65 -10.01 -7.87
N THR A 84 12.31 -8.81 -8.31
CA THR A 84 10.92 -8.38 -8.51
C THR A 84 10.48 -8.77 -9.91
N VAL A 85 9.36 -9.46 -10.03
CA VAL A 85 8.87 -9.96 -11.32
C VAL A 85 8.59 -8.82 -12.28
N SER A 86 9.07 -8.95 -13.51
CA SER A 86 8.78 -8.08 -14.64
C SER A 86 8.55 -8.94 -15.88
N LYS A 87 7.29 -9.11 -16.27
CA LYS A 87 6.93 -10.10 -17.31
C LYS A 87 7.51 -9.74 -18.67
N THR A 88 7.54 -8.45 -18.99
CA THR A 88 8.07 -7.87 -20.23
C THR A 88 9.59 -7.75 -20.22
N SER A 89 10.26 -8.05 -19.10
CA SER A 89 11.71 -7.99 -19.02
C SER A 89 12.34 -9.22 -19.68
N PRO A 90 13.43 -9.06 -20.45
CA PRO A 90 14.20 -10.18 -20.97
C PRO A 90 14.70 -11.16 -19.90
N THR A 91 14.85 -10.70 -18.66
CA THR A 91 15.29 -11.52 -17.52
C THR A 91 14.14 -12.12 -16.71
N GLY A 92 12.89 -11.72 -16.99
CA GLY A 92 11.72 -12.01 -16.15
C GLY A 92 11.64 -11.18 -14.86
N PHE A 93 12.64 -10.33 -14.59
CA PHE A 93 12.73 -9.51 -13.39
C PHE A 93 13.03 -8.05 -13.71
N GLY A 94 12.80 -7.17 -12.73
CA GLY A 94 13.13 -5.75 -12.82
C GLY A 94 14.62 -5.52 -13.08
N GLN A 95 14.95 -4.36 -13.63
CA GLN A 95 16.33 -4.00 -13.97
C GLN A 95 16.71 -2.62 -13.46
N ALA A 96 18.01 -2.41 -13.17
CA ALA A 96 18.52 -1.11 -12.74
C ALA A 96 18.52 -0.03 -13.84
N LYS A 97 18.28 -0.42 -15.09
CA LYS A 97 18.24 0.46 -16.28
C LYS A 97 17.01 0.14 -17.13
N GLU A 98 16.61 1.10 -17.95
CA GLU A 98 15.58 0.90 -18.97
C GLU A 98 15.98 -0.25 -19.90
N PHE A 99 15.00 -1.01 -20.36
CA PHE A 99 15.21 -2.11 -21.28
C PHE A 99 14.14 -2.14 -22.37
N LYS A 100 14.45 -2.83 -23.47
CA LYS A 100 13.48 -3.14 -24.52
C LYS A 100 12.60 -4.29 -24.04
N GLU A 101 11.30 -4.06 -24.01
CA GLU A 101 10.30 -5.05 -23.62
C GLU A 101 10.32 -6.24 -24.58
N VAL A 102 10.26 -7.46 -24.03
CA VAL A 102 9.96 -8.67 -24.80
C VAL A 102 8.46 -8.88 -24.85
N LYS A 103 7.99 -9.43 -25.96
CA LYS A 103 6.59 -9.80 -26.13
C LYS A 103 6.28 -10.95 -25.18
N VAL A 104 5.38 -10.69 -24.23
CA VAL A 104 4.78 -11.69 -23.34
C VAL A 104 3.59 -12.37 -23.98
#